data_AF-A0A7J3L030-F1
#
_entry.id   AF-A0A7J3L030-F1
#
_cell.length_a   1.000
_cell.length_b   1.000
_cell.length_c   1.000
_cell.angle_alpha   90.00
_cell.angle_beta   90.00
_cell.angle_gamma   90.00
#
_symmetry.space_group_name_H-M   'P 1'
#
loop_
_entity.id
_entity.type
_entity.pdbx_description
1 polymer ?
#
loop_
_entity_poly.entity_id
_entity_poly.type
_entity_poly.pdbx_seq_one_letter_code
_entity_poly.pdbx_strand_id
1 'polypeptide(L)'
;MRLEDYNRFLQEQFWKAYDHAARAKENGYDPEKKPESIISFSQAETIEKLLGLKGFKERFEELKKTLPPLEIPFKIAEDIILGKFGFFPEEKAAELALKAALASLTPPGTTAAPIEGIEKVLIKRNNDNTRYLAVYFSGPMRSAGGTEQALSIILADFIRRILKL
;
A
#
# COMPACT_ATOMS: atom_id res chain seq x y z
N MET A 1 -11.64 -26.15 22.17
CA MET A 1 -10.28 -25.78 21.67
C MET A 1 -10.01 -24.34 22.07
N ARG A 2 -8.86 -24.02 22.65
CA ARG A 2 -8.51 -22.62 22.97
C ARG A 2 -8.20 -21.87 21.67
N LEU A 3 -8.38 -20.55 21.65
CA LEU A 3 -8.11 -19.73 20.46
C LEU A 3 -6.67 -19.89 19.95
N GLU A 4 -5.72 -20.02 20.86
CA GLU A 4 -4.30 -20.26 20.52
C GLU A 4 -4.08 -21.60 19.81
N ASP A 5 -4.75 -22.66 20.27
CA ASP A 5 -4.64 -24.00 19.66
C ASP A 5 -5.27 -24.01 18.27
N TYR A 6 -6.37 -23.29 18.10
CA TYR A 6 -7.01 -23.11 16.79
C TYR A 6 -6.10 -22.37 15.80
N ASN A 7 -5.51 -21.25 16.22
CA ASN A 7 -4.62 -20.47 15.37
C ASN A 7 -3.37 -21.27 14.98
N ARG A 8 -2.82 -22.05 15.92
CA ARG A 8 -1.69 -22.95 15.66
C ARG A 8 -2.06 -23.98 14.60
N PHE A 9 -3.22 -24.63 14.75
CA PHE A 9 -3.71 -25.60 13.78
C PHE A 9 -3.85 -24.96 12.38
N LEU A 10 -4.45 -23.77 12.26
CA LEU A 10 -4.60 -23.08 10.98
C LEU A 10 -3.23 -22.75 10.35
N GLN A 11 -2.27 -22.26 11.14
CA GLN A 11 -0.93 -21.95 10.65
C GLN A 11 -0.20 -23.21 10.14
N GLU A 12 -0.30 -24.32 10.88
CA GLU A 12 0.31 -25.59 10.45
C GLU A 12 -0.28 -26.08 9.13
N GLN A 13 -1.60 -26.01 8.95
CA GLN A 13 -2.25 -26.42 7.69
C GLN A 13 -1.88 -25.47 6.54
N PHE A 14 -1.83 -24.17 6.80
CA PHE A 14 -1.39 -23.18 5.83
C PHE A 14 0.03 -23.45 5.34
N TRP A 15 0.99 -23.69 6.25
CA TRP A 15 2.38 -23.94 5.87
C TRP A 15 2.57 -25.25 5.11
N LYS A 16 1.79 -26.29 5.44
CA LYS A 16 1.76 -27.53 4.64
C LYS A 16 1.31 -27.25 3.21
N ALA A 17 0.21 -26.52 3.03
CA ALA A 17 -0.29 -26.15 1.71
C ALA A 17 0.71 -25.27 0.94
N TYR A 18 1.37 -24.33 1.62
CA TYR A 18 2.38 -23.46 1.03
C TYR A 18 3.62 -24.25 0.56
N ASP A 19 4.13 -25.18 1.37
CA ASP A 19 5.26 -26.05 1.00
C ASP A 19 4.94 -26.92 -0.23
N HIS A 20 3.72 -27.45 -0.31
CA HIS A 20 3.26 -28.14 -1.51
C HIS A 20 3.26 -27.24 -2.75
N ALA A 21 2.73 -26.02 -2.63
CA ALA A 21 2.72 -25.05 -3.72
C ALA A 21 4.14 -24.62 -4.12
N ALA A 22 5.03 -24.39 -3.16
CA ALA A 22 6.42 -24.01 -3.42
C ALA A 22 7.17 -25.09 -4.22
N ARG A 23 7.10 -26.36 -3.78
CA ARG A 23 7.70 -27.49 -4.49
C ARG A 23 7.12 -27.68 -5.89
N ALA A 24 5.83 -27.43 -6.07
CA ALA A 24 5.22 -27.50 -7.40
C ALA A 24 5.78 -26.42 -8.33
N LYS A 25 5.88 -25.17 -7.86
CA LYS A 25 6.37 -24.03 -8.67
C LYS A 25 7.86 -24.09 -8.97
N GLU A 26 8.67 -24.74 -8.12
CA GLU A 26 10.10 -24.96 -8.37
C GLU A 26 10.38 -25.72 -9.69
N ASN A 27 9.43 -26.51 -10.17
CA ASN A 27 9.54 -27.22 -11.45
C ASN A 27 9.55 -26.28 -12.67
N GLY A 28 9.18 -25.00 -12.51
CA GLY A 28 9.33 -23.98 -13.55
C GLY A 28 8.29 -24.03 -14.66
N TYR A 29 7.13 -24.65 -14.43
CA TYR A 29 6.00 -24.66 -15.37
C TYR A 29 5.11 -23.41 -15.28
N ASP A 30 5.24 -22.63 -14.20
CA ASP A 30 4.51 -21.39 -13.95
C ASP A 30 5.38 -20.16 -14.25
N PRO A 31 4.79 -18.95 -14.39
CA PRO A 31 5.55 -17.71 -14.61
C PRO A 31 6.62 -17.44 -13.56
N GLU A 32 6.33 -17.79 -12.30
CA GLU A 32 7.23 -17.61 -11.16
C GLU A 32 7.56 -18.96 -10.52
N LYS A 33 8.83 -19.13 -10.13
CA LYS A 33 9.33 -20.37 -9.46
C LYS A 33 8.98 -20.46 -7.97
N LYS A 34 8.22 -19.48 -7.46
CA LYS A 34 7.81 -19.38 -6.06
C LYS A 34 6.35 -18.92 -6.00
N PRO A 35 5.61 -19.23 -4.92
CA PRO A 35 4.26 -18.69 -4.76
C PRO A 35 4.27 -17.16 -4.82
N GLU A 36 3.42 -16.60 -5.67
CA GLU A 36 3.34 -15.15 -5.92
C GLU A 36 2.63 -14.41 -4.78
N SER A 37 1.76 -15.11 -4.04
CA SER A 37 1.05 -14.58 -2.89
C SER A 37 2.03 -14.17 -1.77
N ILE A 38 2.03 -12.88 -1.44
CA ILE A 38 2.80 -12.36 -0.32
C ILE A 38 2.11 -12.76 1.00
N ILE A 39 2.85 -13.46 1.85
CA ILE A 39 2.39 -13.82 3.20
C ILE A 39 2.58 -12.63 4.12
N SER A 40 1.54 -12.23 4.83
CA SER A 40 1.55 -11.20 5.87
C SER A 40 0.51 -11.50 6.94
N PHE A 41 0.70 -10.93 8.15
CA PHE A 41 -0.19 -11.18 9.29
C PHE A 41 -0.89 -9.93 9.80
N SER A 42 -0.60 -8.76 9.22
CA SER A 42 -1.28 -7.51 9.56
C SER A 42 -1.39 -6.58 8.36
N GLN A 43 -2.30 -5.61 8.43
CA GLN A 43 -2.43 -4.55 7.42
C GLN A 43 -1.11 -3.84 7.16
N ALA A 44 -0.43 -3.44 8.22
CA ALA A 44 0.81 -2.69 8.14
C ALA A 44 1.94 -3.50 7.49
N GLU A 45 2.03 -4.79 7.83
CA GLU A 45 2.99 -5.71 7.20
C GLU A 45 2.69 -5.93 5.72
N THR A 46 1.42 -6.04 5.35
CA THR A 46 1.02 -6.15 3.94
C THR A 46 1.45 -4.93 3.15
N ILE A 47 1.19 -3.71 3.65
CA ILE A 47 1.56 -2.46 3.00
C ILE A 47 3.07 -2.34 2.86
N GLU A 48 3.81 -2.63 3.94
CA GLU A 48 5.28 -2.62 3.95
C GLU A 48 5.86 -3.53 2.87
N LYS A 49 5.39 -4.78 2.80
CA LYS A 49 5.88 -5.77 1.83
C LYS A 49 5.50 -5.42 0.38
N LEU A 50 4.27 -4.95 0.16
CA LEU A 50 3.79 -4.59 -1.18
C LEU A 50 4.47 -3.35 -1.75
N LEU A 51 4.75 -2.36 -0.91
CA LEU A 51 5.30 -1.07 -1.37
C LEU A 51 6.81 -0.94 -1.12
N GLY A 52 7.43 -1.89 -0.43
CA GLY A 52 8.86 -1.88 -0.14
C GLY A 52 9.30 -0.79 0.86
N LEU A 53 8.37 -0.33 1.70
CA LEU A 53 8.60 0.77 2.66
C LEU A 53 9.12 0.23 4.00
N LYS A 54 10.41 -0.11 4.06
CA LYS A 54 11.02 -0.67 5.29
C LYS A 54 10.78 0.21 6.52
N GLY A 55 10.28 -0.37 7.60
CA GLY A 55 9.94 0.34 8.85
C GLY A 55 8.52 0.91 8.88
N PHE A 56 7.72 0.69 7.82
CA PHE A 56 6.35 1.18 7.74
C PHE A 56 5.47 0.57 8.83
N LYS A 57 5.62 -0.74 9.10
CA LYS A 57 4.81 -1.45 10.09
C LYS A 57 4.92 -0.81 11.48
N GLU A 58 6.13 -0.58 11.94
CA GLU A 58 6.40 0.00 13.26
C GLU A 58 5.81 1.41 13.35
N ARG A 59 6.00 2.21 12.30
CA ARG A 59 5.46 3.57 12.25
C ARG A 59 3.94 3.59 12.22
N PHE A 60 3.31 2.74 11.43
CA PHE A 60 1.86 2.67 11.35
C PHE A 60 1.21 2.31 12.70
N GLU A 61 1.78 1.35 13.42
CA GLU A 61 1.29 0.96 14.75
C GLU A 61 1.57 2.04 15.82
N GLU A 62 2.64 2.84 15.68
CA GLU A 62 2.87 4.03 16.50
C GLU A 62 1.78 5.10 16.26
N LEU A 63 1.46 5.37 14.99
CA LEU A 63 0.43 6.35 14.62
C LEU A 63 -0.96 5.94 15.09
N LYS A 64 -1.31 4.65 15.01
CA LYS A 64 -2.59 4.14 15.53
C LYS A 64 -2.81 4.34 17.03
N LYS A 65 -1.73 4.49 17.80
CA LYS A 65 -1.82 4.75 19.26
C LYS A 65 -1.99 6.23 19.57
N THR A 66 -1.62 7.10 18.65
CA THR A 66 -1.44 8.54 18.91
C THR A 66 -2.39 9.42 18.12
N LEU A 67 -2.87 8.96 16.97
CA LEU A 67 -3.72 9.72 16.05
C LEU A 67 -5.09 9.07 15.84
N PRO A 68 -6.12 9.88 15.56
CA PRO A 68 -7.38 9.39 15.03
C PRO A 68 -7.19 8.62 13.71
N PRO A 69 -7.98 7.56 13.44
CA PRO A 69 -7.82 6.73 12.23
C PRO A 69 -7.80 7.51 10.91
N LEU A 70 -8.59 8.58 10.79
CA LEU A 70 -8.68 9.41 9.58
C LEU A 70 -7.44 10.29 9.34
N GLU A 71 -6.63 10.56 10.37
CA GLU A 71 -5.41 11.37 10.24
C GLU A 71 -4.18 10.54 9.85
N ILE A 72 -4.21 9.23 10.14
CA ILE A 72 -3.09 8.31 9.87
C ILE A 72 -2.67 8.31 8.39
N PRO A 73 -3.58 8.22 7.40
CA PRO A 73 -3.22 8.28 5.97
C PRO A 73 -2.45 9.54 5.59
N PHE A 74 -2.86 10.69 6.11
CA PHE A 74 -2.19 11.97 5.85
C PHE A 74 -0.79 11.98 6.46
N LYS A 75 -0.66 11.49 7.69
CA LYS A 75 0.64 11.43 8.35
C LYS A 75 1.60 10.46 7.66
N ILE A 76 1.09 9.33 7.17
CA ILE A 76 1.84 8.37 6.36
C ILE A 76 2.30 9.00 5.04
N ALA A 77 1.41 9.71 4.33
CA ALA A 77 1.77 10.42 3.12
C ALA A 77 2.89 11.44 3.38
N GLU A 78 2.77 12.23 4.45
CA GLU A 78 3.79 13.18 4.88
C GLU A 78 5.13 12.49 5.21
N ASP A 79 5.10 11.43 6.02
CA ASP A 79 6.32 10.69 6.41
C ASP A 79 7.07 10.14 5.18
N ILE A 80 6.34 9.68 4.14
CA ILE A 80 6.94 9.21 2.88
C ILE A 80 7.55 10.36 2.09
N ILE A 81 6.83 11.47 1.92
CA ILE A 81 7.33 12.64 1.19
C ILE A 81 8.56 13.26 1.89
N LEU A 82 8.60 13.26 3.22
CA LEU A 82 9.72 13.77 4.02
C LEU A 82 10.88 12.77 4.14
N GLY A 83 10.78 11.60 3.52
CA GLY A 83 11.89 10.64 3.40
C GLY A 83 12.09 9.72 4.60
N LYS A 84 11.09 9.57 5.49
CA LYS A 84 11.19 8.71 6.68
C LYS A 84 11.45 7.23 6.34
N PHE A 85 11.04 6.80 5.15
CA PHE A 85 11.22 5.44 4.64
C PHE A 85 12.30 5.36 3.54
N GLY A 86 13.17 6.37 3.46
CA GLY A 86 14.14 6.56 2.39
C GLY A 86 13.76 7.70 1.44
N PHE A 87 14.73 8.19 0.68
CA PHE A 87 14.53 9.23 -0.32
C PHE A 87 14.21 8.63 -1.68
N PHE A 88 13.15 9.16 -2.31
CA PHE A 88 12.72 8.77 -3.65
C PHE A 88 12.63 10.03 -4.53
N PRO A 89 12.73 9.90 -5.87
CA PRO A 89 12.36 10.97 -6.79
C PRO A 89 10.94 11.49 -6.50
N GLU A 90 10.67 12.79 -6.70
CA GLU A 90 9.40 13.42 -6.32
C GLU A 90 8.16 12.65 -6.81
N GLU A 91 8.14 12.24 -8.08
CA GLU A 91 7.03 11.46 -8.66
C GLU A 91 6.86 10.10 -7.98
N LYS A 92 7.98 9.40 -7.72
CA LYS A 92 7.94 8.09 -7.06
C LYS A 92 7.52 8.22 -5.59
N ALA A 93 7.99 9.26 -4.90
CA ALA A 93 7.58 9.58 -3.54
C ALA A 93 6.07 9.87 -3.50
N ALA A 94 5.55 10.65 -4.45
CA ALA A 94 4.12 10.96 -4.55
C ALA A 94 3.28 9.72 -4.82
N GLU A 95 3.71 8.83 -5.72
CA GLU A 95 3.05 7.56 -5.99
C GLU A 95 3.01 6.68 -4.74
N LEU A 96 4.16 6.45 -4.09
CA LEU A 96 4.25 5.64 -2.88
C LEU A 96 3.43 6.23 -1.73
N ALA A 97 3.48 7.55 -1.55
CA ALA A 97 2.70 8.27 -0.55
C ALA A 97 1.20 8.07 -0.76
N LEU A 98 0.72 8.23 -2.00
CA LEU A 98 -0.69 8.08 -2.32
C LEU A 98 -1.16 6.63 -2.13
N LYS A 99 -0.40 5.66 -2.64
CA LYS A 99 -0.72 4.22 -2.50
C LYS A 99 -0.72 3.78 -1.03
N ALA A 100 0.30 4.17 -0.25
CA ALA A 100 0.39 3.79 1.15
C ALA A 100 -0.69 4.46 2.02
N ALA A 101 -0.99 5.73 1.76
CA ALA A 101 -2.04 6.44 2.46
C ALA A 101 -3.42 5.84 2.16
N LEU A 102 -3.70 5.52 0.90
CA LEU A 102 -4.97 4.88 0.54
C LEU A 102 -5.09 3.48 1.15
N ALA A 103 -4.03 2.66 1.09
CA ALA A 103 -4.00 1.33 1.70
C ALA A 103 -4.11 1.36 3.24
N SER A 104 -3.78 2.49 3.86
CA SER A 104 -3.93 2.68 5.30
C SER A 104 -5.39 2.84 5.76
N LEU A 105 -6.31 3.18 4.85
CA LEU A 105 -7.72 3.41 5.17
C LEU A 105 -8.52 2.13 5.34
N THR A 106 -8.23 1.10 4.53
CA THR A 106 -9.03 -0.12 4.46
C THR A 106 -8.15 -1.35 4.67
N PRO A 107 -8.65 -2.41 5.34
CA PRO A 107 -7.90 -3.66 5.48
C PRO A 107 -7.48 -4.21 4.11
N PRO A 108 -6.30 -4.85 4.00
CA PRO A 108 -5.81 -5.35 2.72
C PRO A 108 -6.76 -6.40 2.14
N GLY A 109 -6.89 -6.41 0.82
CA GLY A 109 -7.79 -7.34 0.13
C GLY A 109 -9.26 -6.90 0.08
N THR A 110 -9.63 -5.79 0.73
CA THR A 110 -10.99 -5.21 0.60
C THR A 110 -11.21 -4.61 -0.80
N THR A 111 -10.14 -4.12 -1.41
CA THR A 111 -10.14 -3.33 -2.64
C THR A 111 -8.78 -3.43 -3.31
N ALA A 112 -8.75 -3.45 -4.63
CA ALA A 112 -7.52 -3.42 -5.42
C ALA A 112 -7.00 -2.00 -5.66
N ALA A 113 -7.75 -0.97 -5.24
CA ALA A 113 -7.49 0.42 -5.61
C ALA A 113 -6.11 0.97 -5.21
N PRO A 114 -5.57 0.72 -4.00
CA PRO A 114 -4.26 1.25 -3.62
C PRO A 114 -3.10 0.67 -4.43
N ILE A 115 -3.20 -0.57 -4.89
CA ILE A 115 -2.09 -1.27 -5.55
C ILE A 115 -2.26 -1.22 -7.07
N GLU A 116 -3.44 -1.62 -7.55
CA GLU A 116 -3.73 -1.76 -8.97
C GLU A 116 -4.49 -0.56 -9.53
N GLY A 117 -5.32 0.11 -8.70
CA GLY A 117 -6.17 1.22 -9.15
C GLY A 117 -5.40 2.51 -9.46
N ILE A 118 -4.28 2.75 -8.78
CA ILE A 118 -3.37 3.88 -9.06
C ILE A 118 -2.23 3.37 -9.94
N GLU A 119 -2.33 3.62 -11.24
CA GLU A 119 -1.33 3.18 -12.22
C GLU A 119 0.00 3.92 -12.04
N LYS A 120 -0.07 5.26 -12.03
CA LYS A 120 1.10 6.13 -11.88
C LYS A 120 0.71 7.52 -11.40
N VAL A 121 1.66 8.20 -10.78
CA VAL A 121 1.55 9.61 -10.38
C VAL A 121 2.69 10.39 -11.03
N LEU A 122 2.35 11.45 -11.77
CA LEU A 122 3.31 12.27 -12.50
C LEU A 122 3.24 13.73 -12.04
N ILE A 123 4.35 14.46 -12.18
CA ILE A 123 4.42 15.90 -11.97
C ILE A 123 4.53 16.57 -13.34
N LYS A 124 3.47 17.28 -13.72
CA LYS A 124 3.35 17.93 -15.02
C LYS A 124 3.45 19.44 -14.88
N ARG A 125 3.49 20.15 -16.00
CA ARG A 125 3.54 21.61 -16.07
C ARG A 125 2.34 22.18 -16.79
N ASN A 126 1.82 23.28 -16.26
CA ASN A 126 0.83 24.12 -16.92
C ASN A 126 1.53 25.03 -17.96
N ASN A 127 0.73 25.73 -18.77
CA ASN A 127 1.24 26.67 -19.78
C ASN A 127 2.03 27.84 -19.18
N ASP A 128 1.76 28.20 -17.92
CA ASP A 128 2.49 29.22 -17.14
C ASP A 128 3.75 28.65 -16.45
N ASN A 129 4.17 27.43 -16.79
CA ASN A 129 5.26 26.66 -16.20
C ASN A 129 5.10 26.25 -14.71
N THR A 130 3.96 26.55 -14.08
CA THR A 130 3.65 26.02 -12.73
C THR A 130 3.52 24.50 -12.78
N ARG A 131 3.87 23.82 -11.69
CA ARG A 131 3.85 22.36 -11.61
C ARG A 131 2.50 21.89 -11.05
N TYR A 132 2.06 20.70 -11.41
CA TYR A 132 0.88 20.09 -10.82
C TYR A 132 1.00 18.57 -10.77
N LEU A 133 0.26 17.95 -9.86
CA LEU A 133 0.22 16.50 -9.71
C LEU A 133 -0.87 15.90 -10.59
N ALA A 134 -0.53 14.88 -11.37
CA ALA A 134 -1.44 14.13 -12.22
C ALA A 134 -1.48 12.66 -11.78
N VAL A 135 -2.66 12.21 -11.34
CA VAL A 135 -2.89 10.82 -10.94
C VAL A 135 -3.56 10.07 -12.08
N TYR A 136 -2.98 8.95 -12.49
CA TYR A 136 -3.53 8.08 -13.53
C TYR A 136 -4.17 6.87 -12.85
N PHE A 137 -5.49 6.76 -12.99
CA PHE A 137 -6.24 5.62 -12.49
C PHE A 137 -6.43 4.56 -13.57
N SER A 138 -6.50 3.30 -13.15
CA SER A 138 -6.78 2.14 -13.99
C SER A 138 -8.18 1.58 -13.71
N GLY A 139 -8.61 0.60 -14.51
CA GLY A 139 -9.90 -0.10 -14.33
C GLY A 139 -10.16 -0.64 -12.92
N PRO A 140 -9.18 -1.32 -12.27
CA PRO A 140 -9.27 -1.76 -10.88
C PRO A 140 -9.68 -0.71 -9.85
N MET A 141 -9.52 0.60 -10.12
CA MET A 141 -10.04 1.66 -9.24
C MET A 141 -11.57 1.57 -9.04
N ARG A 142 -12.30 0.88 -9.93
CA ARG A 142 -13.74 0.62 -9.75
C ARG A 142 -14.06 -0.30 -8.57
N SER A 143 -13.11 -1.09 -8.07
CA SER A 143 -13.31 -1.90 -6.86
C SER A 143 -13.40 -1.03 -5.60
N ALA A 144 -12.80 0.17 -5.64
CA ALA A 144 -13.00 1.15 -4.58
C ALA A 144 -14.44 1.65 -4.60
N GLY A 145 -15.09 1.66 -3.44
CA GLY A 145 -16.33 2.40 -3.27
C GLY A 145 -16.10 3.91 -3.42
N GLY A 146 -17.19 4.68 -3.60
CA GLY A 146 -17.11 6.13 -3.81
C GLY A 146 -16.34 6.88 -2.72
N THR A 147 -16.35 6.37 -1.47
CA THR A 147 -15.58 6.93 -0.35
C THR A 147 -14.07 6.86 -0.59
N GLU A 148 -13.54 5.69 -0.96
CA GLU A 148 -12.10 5.50 -1.17
C GLU A 148 -11.64 6.25 -2.43
N GLN A 149 -12.46 6.27 -3.48
CA GLN A 149 -12.18 7.09 -4.68
C GLN A 149 -12.10 8.58 -4.34
N ALA A 150 -13.04 9.12 -3.56
CA ALA A 150 -13.02 10.52 -3.14
C ALA A 150 -11.80 10.84 -2.26
N LEU A 151 -11.46 9.97 -1.32
CA LEU A 151 -10.28 10.12 -0.46
C LEU A 151 -8.97 10.09 -1.26
N SER A 152 -8.89 9.33 -2.35
CA SER A 152 -7.71 9.33 -3.22
C SER A 152 -7.42 10.72 -3.80
N ILE A 153 -8.46 11.48 -4.15
CA ILE A 153 -8.32 12.85 -4.68
C ILE A 153 -7.89 13.81 -3.58
N ILE A 154 -8.47 13.69 -2.38
CA ILE A 154 -8.11 14.53 -1.22
C ILE A 154 -6.66 14.29 -0.81
N LEU A 155 -6.22 13.03 -0.76
CA LEU A 155 -4.84 12.66 -0.47
C LEU A 155 -3.87 13.17 -1.54
N ALA A 156 -4.24 13.10 -2.82
CA ALA A 156 -3.43 13.65 -3.89
C ALA A 156 -3.27 15.18 -3.76
N ASP A 157 -4.34 15.91 -3.42
CA ASP A 157 -4.27 17.35 -3.15
C ASP A 157 -3.41 17.68 -1.93
N PHE A 158 -3.45 16.84 -0.89
CA PHE A 158 -2.57 16.99 0.26
C PHE A 158 -1.10 16.78 -0.11
N ILE A 159 -0.78 15.70 -0.83
CA ILE A 159 0.60 15.37 -1.26
C ILE A 159 1.19 16.49 -2.11
N ARG A 160 0.44 16.99 -3.10
CA ARG A 160 0.94 18.06 -4.00
C ARG A 160 1.20 19.36 -3.24
N ARG A 161 0.45 19.66 -2.17
CA ARG A 161 0.71 20.81 -1.28
C ARG A 161 2.01 20.65 -0.50
N ILE A 162 2.31 19.45 0.04
CA ILE A 162 3.58 19.19 0.74
C ILE A 162 4.77 19.35 -0.22
N LEU A 163 4.63 18.84 -1.44
CA LEU A 163 5.63 18.96 -2.51
C LEU A 163 5.74 20.37 -3.09
N LYS A 164 4.88 21.31 -2.65
CA LYS A 164 4.84 22.70 -3.15
C LYS A 164 4.72 22.75 -4.68
N LEU A 165 3.77 21.96 -5.20
CA LEU A 165 3.36 21.96 -6.60
C LEU A 165 2.21 22.95 -6.81
#